data_AF-A0A4V3IU67-F1
#
_entry.id   AF-A0A4V3IU67-F1
#
_cell.length_a   1.000
_cell.length_b   1.000
_cell.length_c   1.000
_cell.angle_alpha   90.00
_cell.angle_beta   90.00
_cell.angle_gamma   90.00
#
_symmetry.space_group_name_H-M   'P 1'
#
loop_
_entity.id
_entity.type
_entity.pdbx_description
1 polymer ?
#
loop_
_entity_poly.entity_id
_entity_poly.type
_entity_poly.pdbx_seq_one_letter_code
_entity_poly.pdbx_strand_id
1 'polypeptide(L)' 'MISVGADNGYGHPTDRLLDILASDGTAAVRTDRQGLAVVALDPGGHGALVVWTEKPAIAPARSPAAPVGGPG' A
#
# COMPACT_ATOMS: atom_id res chain seq x y z
N MET A 1 13.88 -3.93 2.18
CA MET A 1 12.44 -3.60 2.06
C MET A 1 12.15 -2.42 2.97
N ILE A 2 11.59 -1.34 2.44
CA ILE A 2 11.23 -0.15 3.20
C ILE A 2 9.72 0.06 3.03
N SER A 3 8.97 0.06 4.12
CA SER A 3 7.51 0.29 4.11
C SER A 3 7.23 1.79 4.19
N VAL A 4 6.44 2.31 3.25
CA VAL A 4 6.14 3.73 3.15
C VAL A 4 4.63 3.93 3.02
N GLY A 5 4.02 4.29 4.15
CA GLY A 5 2.62 4.69 4.22
C GLY A 5 2.50 6.18 3.94
N ALA A 6 1.39 6.63 3.32
CA ALA A 6 1.11 8.06 3.14
C ALA A 6 0.94 8.80 4.49
N ASP A 7 0.60 8.06 5.54
CA ASP A 7 0.45 8.55 6.91
C ASP A 7 1.70 8.31 7.78
N ASN A 8 2.81 7.84 7.20
CA ASN A 8 4.07 7.76 7.91
C ASN A 8 4.69 9.17 7.99
N GLY A 9 4.57 9.81 9.16
CA GLY A 9 5.10 11.17 9.44
C GLY A 9 6.62 11.33 9.27
N TYR A 10 7.35 10.26 8.91
CA TYR A 10 8.74 10.31 8.48
C TYR A 10 8.94 10.90 7.06
N GLY A 11 7.84 11.20 6.36
CA GLY A 11 7.83 11.76 5.00
C GLY A 11 7.74 10.68 3.93
N HIS A 12 7.01 10.95 2.84
CA HIS A 12 7.06 10.10 1.65
C HIS A 12 8.52 9.99 1.20
N PRO A 13 9.05 8.79 0.92
CA PRO A 13 10.35 8.69 0.27
C PRO A 13 10.28 9.49 -1.03
N THR A 14 11.25 10.36 -1.23
CA THR A 14 11.36 11.10 -2.50
C THR A 14 11.54 10.11 -3.64
N ASP A 15 10.99 10.42 -4.82
CA ASP A 15 11.16 9.57 -6.02
C ASP A 15 12.65 9.26 -6.26
N ARG A 16 13.53 10.24 -6.00
CA ARG A 16 14.99 10.07 -6.07
C ARG A 16 15.54 8.98 -5.16
N LEU A 17 15.03 8.83 -3.93
CA LEU A 17 15.46 7.77 -3.02
C LEU A 17 14.99 6.40 -3.53
N LEU A 18 13.76 6.32 -4.05
CA LEU A 18 13.24 5.08 -4.64
C LEU A 18 14.04 4.68 -5.87
N ASP A 19 14.45 5.63 -6.71
CA ASP A 19 15.28 5.38 -7.88
C ASP A 19 16.67 4.85 -7.50
N ILE A 20 17.30 5.40 -6.46
CA ILE A 20 18.59 4.92 -5.94
C ILE A 20 18.46 3.48 -5.41
N LEU A 21 17.39 3.20 -4.66
CA LEU A 21 17.16 1.84 -4.14
C LEU A 21 16.89 0.86 -5.28
N ALA A 22 16.14 1.26 -6.30
CA ALA A 22 15.89 0.46 -7.48
C ALA A 22 17.18 0.18 -8.27
N SER A 23 18.09 1.16 -8.39
CA SER A 23 19.38 0.95 -9.06
C SER A 23 20.27 -0.04 -8.31
N ASP A 24 20.15 -0.12 -6.98
CA ASP A 24 20.86 -1.09 -6.15
C ASP A 24 20.13 -2.45 -6.05
N GLY A 25 19.06 -2.66 -6.84
CA GLY A 25 18.30 -3.91 -6.86
C GLY A 25 17.40 -4.10 -5.64
N THR A 26 17.18 -3.05 -4.84
CA THR A 26 16.27 -3.09 -3.69
C THR A 26 14.83 -2.87 -4.12
N ALA A 27 13.97 -3.85 -3.88
CA ALA A 27 12.54 -3.69 -4.07
C ALA A 27 11.91 -2.81 -2.98
N ALA A 28 11.03 -1.88 -3.40
CA ALA A 28 10.20 -1.06 -2.53
C ALA A 28 8.74 -1.53 -2.59
N VAL A 29 8.08 -1.64 -1.42
CA VAL A 29 6.67 -2.00 -1.31
C VAL A 29 5.91 -0.83 -0.69
N ARG A 30 4.92 -0.37 -1.44
CA ARG A 30 4.15 0.84 -1.17
C ARG A 30 2.77 0.46 -0.67
N THR A 31 2.68 0.15 0.62
CA THR A 31 1.42 -0.24 1.29
C THR A 31 0.36 0.86 1.19
N ASP A 32 0.76 2.13 1.06
CA ASP A 32 -0.15 3.24 0.74
C ASP A 32 -0.87 3.08 -0.60
N ARG A 33 -0.23 2.46 -1.60
CA ARG A 33 -0.82 2.17 -2.92
C ARG A 33 -1.40 0.76 -3.03
N GLN A 34 -0.75 -0.19 -2.38
CA GLN A 34 -0.90 -1.63 -2.56
C GLN A 34 -1.74 -2.28 -1.45
N GLY A 35 -2.02 -1.58 -0.35
CA GLY A 35 -2.77 -2.10 0.78
C GLY A 35 -1.90 -2.95 1.70
N LEU A 36 -2.35 -4.16 2.01
CA LEU A 36 -1.64 -5.13 2.82
C LEU A 36 -0.47 -5.73 2.03
N ALA A 37 0.67 -5.93 2.69
CA ALA A 37 1.79 -6.66 2.14
C ALA A 37 2.22 -7.78 3.09
N VAL A 38 2.45 -8.97 2.54
CA VAL A 38 3.01 -10.13 3.23
C VAL A 38 4.34 -10.45 2.60
N VAL A 39 5.37 -10.62 3.44
CA VAL A 39 6.73 -10.98 3.03
C VAL A 39 7.05 -12.35 3.63
N ALA A 40 7.48 -13.28 2.79
CA ALA A 40 7.85 -14.62 3.20
C ALA A 40 9.13 -15.07 2.47
N LEU A 41 9.77 -16.11 2.99
CA LEU A 41 10.80 -16.83 2.25
C LEU A 41 10.11 -17.72 1.21
N ASP A 42 10.66 -17.75 0.00
CA ASP A 42 10.26 -18.70 -1.03
C ASP A 42 10.66 -20.12 -0.57
N PRO A 43 9.69 -21.04 -0.40
CA PRO A 43 9.98 -22.42 0.00
C PRO A 43 10.91 -23.15 -0.98
N GLY A 44 10.93 -22.76 -2.26
CA GLY A 44 11.80 -23.34 -3.29
C GLY A 44 13.00 -22.47 -3.68
N GLY A 45 13.04 -21.21 -3.22
CA GLY A 45 13.90 -20.18 -3.79
C GLY A 45 15.25 -19.97 -3.10
N HIS A 46 15.78 -20.97 -2.37
CA HIS A 46 17.08 -20.88 -1.69
C HIS A 46 17.26 -19.62 -0.81
N GLY A 47 16.21 -19.21 -0.09
CA GLY A 47 16.23 -18.01 0.75
C GLY A 47 15.84 -16.71 0.05
N ALA A 48 15.38 -16.78 -1.21
CA ALA A 48 14.73 -15.66 -1.88
C ALA A 48 13.50 -15.20 -1.09
N LEU A 49 13.23 -13.90 -1.13
CA LEU A 49 12.04 -13.30 -0.55
C LEU A 49 10.93 -13.23 -1.60
N VAL A 50 9.73 -13.66 -1.24
CA VAL A 50 8.50 -13.44 -2.01
C VAL A 50 7.64 -12.41 -1.30
N VAL A 51 6.98 -11.58 -2.10
CA VAL A 51 6.08 -10.54 -1.63
C VAL A 51 4.73 -10.74 -2.27
N TRP A 52 3.70 -10.78 -1.44
CA TRP A 52 2.32 -10.75 -1.87
C TRP A 52 1.64 -9.49 -1.34
N THR A 53 0.78 -8.87 -2.16
CA THR A 53 0.04 -7.67 -1.77
C THR A 53 -1.44 -7.83 -2.03
N GLU A 54 -2.27 -7.35 -1.11
CA GLU A 54 -3.72 -7.27 -1.27
C GLU A 54 -4.20 -5.84 -1.08
N LYS A 55 -4.92 -5.35 -2.08
CA LYS A 55 -5.57 -4.05 -2.05
C LYS A 55 -7.08 -4.24 -1.85
N PRO A 56 -7.68 -3.67 -0.80
CA PRO A 56 -9.14 -3.71 -0.66
C PRO A 56 -9.79 -2.95 -1.81
N ALA A 57 -10.85 -3.54 -2.37
CA ALA A 57 -11.66 -2.85 -3.37
C ALA A 57 -12.30 -1.61 -2.73
N ILE A 58 -12.13 -0.44 -3.36
CA ILE A 58 -12.87 0.75 -2.95
C ILE A 58 -14.32 0.53 -3.37
N ALA A 59 -15.19 0.31 -2.38
CA ALA A 59 -16.63 0.33 -2.62
C ALA A 59 -17.03 1.75 -3.05
N PRO A 60 -17.89 1.92 -4.08
CA PRO A 60 -18.40 3.24 -4.43
C PRO A 60 -19.11 3.84 -3.22
N ALA A 61 -18.91 5.15 -3.00
CA ALA A 61 -19.56 5.86 -1.92
C ALA A 61 -21.08 5.68 -2.04
N ARG A 62 -21.74 5.20 -0.96
CA ARG A 62 -23.21 5.21 -0.90
C ARG A 62 -23.67 6.65 -1.04
N SER A 63 -24.58 6.91 -1.97
CA SER A 63 -25.28 8.19 -2.03
C SER A 63 -25.93 8.48 -0.67
N PRO A 64 -25.84 9.72 -0.16
CA PRO A 64 -26.53 10.07 1.08
C PRO A 64 -28.03 9.85 0.92
N ALA A 65 -28.65 9.19 1.89
CA ALA A 65 -30.10 9.04 1.93
C ALA A 65 -30.73 10.44 2.01
N ALA A 66 -31.77 10.68 1.20
CA ALA A 66 -32.49 11.94 1.20
C ALA A 66 -33.05 12.24 2.61
N PRO A 67 -33.02 13.51 3.07
CA PRO A 67 -33.58 13.87 4.36
C PRO A 67 -35.09 13.60 4.37
N VAL A 68 -35.53 12.76 5.30
CA VAL A 68 -36.95 12.56 5.58
C VAL A 68 -37.45 13.83 6.26
N GLY A 69 -38.19 14.67 5.53
CA GLY A 69 -38.84 15.86 6.08
C GLY A 69 -39.92 15.47 7.09
N GLY A 70 -39.81 15.97 8.32
CA GLY A 70 -40.86 15.83 9.34
C GLY A 70 -42.00 16.85 9.14
N PRO A 71 -43.24 16.53 9.54
CA PRO A 71 -44.37 17.45 9.44
C PRO A 71 -44.25 18.56 10.48
N GLY A 72 -44.63 19.78 10.07
CA GLY A 72 -44.70 20.98 10.93
C GLY A 72 -46.00 21.13 11.70
#